data_AF-A0A0B1RW97-F1
#
_entry.id   AF-A0A0B1RW97-F1
#
_cell.length_a   1.000
_cell.length_b   1.000
_cell.length_c   1.000
_cell.angle_alpha   90.00
_cell.angle_beta   90.00
_cell.angle_gamma   90.00
#
_symmetry.space_group_name_H-M   'P 1'
#
loop_
_entity.id
_entity.type
_entity.pdbx_description
1 polymer ?
#
loop_
_entity_poly.entity_id
_entity_poly.type
_entity_poly.pdbx_seq_one_letter_code
_entity_poly.pdbx_strand_id
1 'polypeptide(L)' 'MVFFEIIANPSMAMPDLTAVIAVAKKHNIYCFVDATFVSPVCVQPITLGADFCMHSW' A
#
# COMPACT_ATOMS: atom_id res chain seq x y z
N MET A 1 -6.16 11.46 2.14
CA MET A 1 -5.93 10.01 2.10
C MET A 1 -5.00 9.72 0.93
N VAL A 2 -3.98 8.89 1.14
CA VAL A 2 -3.10 8.37 0.08
C VAL A 2 -3.57 6.95 -0.22
N PHE A 3 -3.91 6.68 -1.47
CA PHE A 3 -4.32 5.37 -1.96
C PHE A 3 -3.38 4.93 -3.08
N PHE A 4 -2.89 3.69 -3.02
CA PHE A 4 -2.06 3.12 -4.08
C PHE A 4 -2.05 1.59 -4.03
N GLU A 5 -1.69 1.00 -5.16
CA GLU A 5 -1.51 -0.45 -5.31
C GLU A 5 -0.05 -0.84 -5.05
N ILE A 6 0.18 -2.04 -4.49
CA ILE A 6 1.54 -2.58 -4.35
C ILE A 6 2.16 -2.83 -5.72
N ILE A 7 1.35 -3.31 -6.67
CA ILE A 7 1.72 -3.48 -8.07
C ILE A 7 0.62 -2.79 -8.87
N ALA A 8 0.97 -1.69 -9.52
CA ALA A 8 0.01 -0.85 -10.23
C ALA A 8 -0.52 -1.54 -11.49
N ASN A 9 -1.83 -1.62 -11.64
CA ASN A 9 -2.50 -2.08 -12.85
C ASN A 9 -2.67 -0.93 -13.85
N PRO A 10 -2.36 -1.09 -15.16
CA PRO A 10 -1.76 -2.26 -15.84
C PRO A 10 -0.24 -2.18 -16.00
N SER A 11 0.40 -1.10 -15.55
CA SER A 11 1.82 -0.83 -15.81
C SER A 11 2.78 -1.76 -15.08
N MET A 12 2.28 -2.51 -14.10
CA MET A 12 3.03 -3.35 -13.17
C MET A 12 4.11 -2.57 -12.39
N ALA A 13 3.97 -1.26 -12.29
CA ALA A 13 4.90 -0.42 -11.55
C ALA A 13 4.78 -0.73 -10.05
N MET A 14 5.92 -0.82 -9.36
CA MET A 14 5.97 -1.09 -7.93
C MET A 14 6.49 0.16 -7.20
N PRO A 15 5.61 0.97 -6.59
CA PRO A 15 6.05 2.11 -5.79
C PRO A 15 6.77 1.64 -4.51
N ASP A 16 7.65 2.49 -3.96
CA ASP A 16 8.24 2.25 -2.65
C ASP A 16 7.18 2.44 -1.55
N LEU A 17 6.59 1.33 -1.11
CA LEU A 17 5.59 1.30 -0.05
C LEU A 17 6.04 2.06 1.20
N THR A 18 7.28 1.83 1.65
CA THR A 18 7.76 2.37 2.92
C THR A 18 7.93 3.88 2.84
N ALA A 19 8.44 4.38 1.72
CA ALA A 19 8.54 5.81 1.47
C ALA A 19 7.16 6.49 1.42
N VAL A 20 6.21 5.90 0.68
CA VAL A 20 4.85 6.47 0.56
C VAL A 20 4.14 6.48 1.91
N ILE A 21 4.20 5.38 2.68
CA ILE A 21 3.63 5.29 4.02
C ILE A 21 4.27 6.33 4.96
N ALA A 22 5.60 6.48 4.92
CA ALA A 22 6.31 7.46 5.75
C ALA A 22 5.88 8.90 5.45
N VAL A 23 5.69 9.24 4.16
CA VAL A 23 5.18 10.55 3.76
C VAL A 23 3.75 10.75 4.25
N ALA A 24 2.85 9.77 4.07
CA ALA A 24 1.47 9.86 4.54
C ALA A 24 1.41 10.10 6.06
N LYS A 25 2.19 9.34 6.84
CA LYS A 25 2.31 9.50 8.30
C LYS A 25 2.82 10.87 8.70
N LYS A 26 3.88 11.38 8.04
CA LYS A 26 4.45 12.71 8.34
C LYS A 26 3.41 13.83 8.24
N HIS A 27 2.44 13.69 7.34
CA HIS A 27 1.39 14.68 7.11
C HIS A 27 0.07 14.37 7.83
N ASN A 28 0.02 13.35 8.70
CA ASN A 28 -1.20 12.88 9.38
C ASN A 28 -2.33 12.52 8.39
N ILE A 29 -1.98 11.89 7.27
CA ILE A 29 -2.92 11.47 6.23
C ILE A 29 -3.08 9.95 6.27
N TYR A 30 -4.32 9.46 6.21
CA TYR A 30 -4.60 8.03 6.09
C TYR A 30 -3.96 7.40 4.84
N CYS A 31 -3.34 6.25 5.01
CA CYS A 31 -2.70 5.45 3.98
C CYS A 31 -3.48 4.15 3.74
N PHE A 32 -4.01 4.00 2.53
CA PHE A 32 -4.77 2.83 2.09
C PHE A 32 -3.99 2.11 0.98
N VAL A 33 -3.72 0.82 1.17
CA VAL A 33 -2.94 0.01 0.23
C VAL A 33 -3.80 -1.08 -0.40
N ASP A 34 -3.84 -1.14 -1.73
CA ASP A 34 -4.42 -2.26 -2.46
C ASP A 34 -3.35 -3.32 -2.74
N ALA A 35 -3.57 -4.50 -2.16
CA ALA A 35 -2.68 -5.65 -2.25
C ALA A 35 -3.26 -6.76 -3.13
N THR A 36 -4.20 -6.47 -4.04
CA THR A 36 -4.87 -7.46 -4.89
C THR A 36 -3.91 -8.39 -5.63
N PHE A 37 -2.81 -7.86 -6.19
CA PHE A 37 -1.80 -8.68 -6.87
C PHE A 37 -0.83 -9.42 -5.95
N VAL A 38 -0.84 -9.14 -4.63
CA VAL A 38 0.18 -9.62 -3.69
C VAL A 38 -0.47 -10.28 -2.48
N SER A 39 -0.19 -11.58 -2.32
CA SER A 39 -0.65 -12.32 -1.15
C SER A 39 -0.13 -11.71 0.17
N PRO A 40 -0.93 -11.70 1.25
CA PRO A 40 -0.48 -11.30 2.59
C PRO A 40 0.73 -12.08 3.12
N VAL A 41 1.06 -13.24 2.52
CA VAL A 41 2.27 -13.99 2.83
C VAL A 41 3.52 -13.28 2.32
N CYS A 42 3.43 -12.55 1.20
CA CYS A 42 4.56 -11.86 0.58
C CYS A 42 4.79 -10.47 1.15
N VAL A 43 3.72 -9.69 1.31
CA VAL A 43 3.78 -8.31 1.82
C VAL A 43 2.61 -8.08 2.77
N GLN A 44 2.90 -7.47 3.91
CA GLN A 44 1.91 -7.12 4.93
C GLN A 44 1.88 -5.59 5.12
N PRO A 45 1.05 -4.84 4.35
CA PRO A 45 1.04 -3.38 4.39
C PRO A 45 0.76 -2.81 5.78
N ILE A 46 -0.09 -3.49 6.56
CA ILE A 46 -0.43 -3.09 7.94
C ILE A 46 0.82 -3.11 8.84
N THR A 47 1.65 -4.15 8.74
CA THR A 47 2.92 -4.26 9.48
C THR A 47 3.92 -3.17 9.06
N LEU A 48 3.87 -2.74 7.80
CA LEU A 48 4.67 -1.63 7.28
C LEU A 48 4.12 -0.25 7.68
N GLY A 49 2.91 -0.20 8.25
CA GLY A 49 2.30 1.01 8.80
C GLY A 49 1.24 1.66 7.92
N ALA A 50 0.70 0.97 6.93
CA ALA A 50 -0.55 1.40 6.30
C ALA A 50 -1.72 1.32 7.29
N ASP A 51 -2.69 2.22 7.15
CA ASP A 51 -3.89 2.23 8.00
C ASP A 51 -4.92 1.21 7.52
N PHE A 52 -5.00 1.02 6.20
CA PHE A 52 -5.94 0.11 5.56
C PHE A 52 -5.24 -0.74 4.50
N CYS A 53 -5.69 -1.99 4.38
CA CYS A 53 -5.26 -2.93 3.34
C CYS A 53 -6.51 -3.57 2.72
N MET A 54 -6.52 -3.73 1.39
CA MET A 54 -7.60 -4.45 0.70
C MET A 54 -7.07 -5.51 -0.26
N HIS A 55 -7.97 -6.44 -0.59
CA HIS A 55 -7.81 -7.44 -1.64
C HIS A 55 -9.13 -7.52 -2.42
N SER A 56 -9.05 -7.55 -3.75
CA SER A 56 -10.16 -7.96 -4.61
C SER A 56 -10.20 -9.48 -4.69
N TRP A 57 -11.30 -10.09 -4.24
CA TRP A 57 -11.55 -11.54 -4.29
C TRP A 57 -12.48 -11.91 -5.43
#